data_AF-A0A1V4IIZ7-F1
#
_entry.id   AF-A0A1V4IIZ7-F1
#
_cell.length_a   1.000
_cell.length_b   1.000
_cell.length_c   1.000
_cell.angle_alpha   90.00
_cell.angle_beta   90.00
_cell.angle_gamma   90.00
#
_symmetry.space_group_name_H-M   'P 1'
#
loop_
_entity.id
_entity.type
_entity.pdbx_description
1 polymer ?
#
loop_
_entity_poly.entity_id
_entity_poly.type
_entity_poly.pdbx_seq_one_letter_code
_entity_poly.pdbx_strand_id
1 'polypeptide(L)'
;MKRKIGMFEVSVILFFYILPTISIIINLMIRGDKLIVETIIKWVVFWGIGLRLFTCGLKQALQPRFTANDIFGSYDEKAYPIVRELGFANICIGICGIVSLFNEKFRIAAIMIGGLYYLLALLQHIFRKQKNATEVFVTITDLSIFLEICVPALYFLIFK
;
A
#
# COMPACT_ATOMS: atom_id res chain seq x y z
N MET A 1 25.80 -6.90 -12.68
CA MET A 1 25.76 -5.44 -12.45
C MET A 1 24.88 -5.18 -11.20
N LYS A 2 25.46 -4.78 -10.06
CA LYS A 2 24.67 -4.55 -8.82
C LYS A 2 23.86 -3.27 -8.97
N ARG A 3 22.53 -3.37 -9.08
CA ARG A 3 21.62 -2.21 -9.05
C ARG A 3 21.74 -1.54 -7.69
N LYS A 4 22.12 -0.26 -7.65
CA LYS A 4 22.10 0.53 -6.42
C LYS A 4 20.64 0.80 -6.02
N ILE A 5 20.34 0.68 -4.72
CA ILE A 5 19.02 1.01 -4.18
C ILE A 5 18.84 2.53 -4.29
N GLY A 6 17.77 2.99 -4.94
CA GLY A 6 17.44 4.40 -5.09
C GLY A 6 16.65 4.94 -3.90
N MET A 7 16.48 6.27 -3.85
CA MET A 7 15.71 6.92 -2.78
C MET A 7 14.27 6.42 -2.70
N PHE A 8 13.66 6.11 -3.85
CA PHE A 8 12.31 5.57 -3.92
C PHE A 8 12.20 4.22 -3.19
N GLU A 9 13.12 3.30 -3.47
CA GLU A 9 13.14 1.99 -2.83
C GLU A 9 13.42 2.12 -1.31
N VAL A 10 14.31 3.03 -0.90
CA VAL A 10 14.56 3.31 0.53
C VAL A 10 13.30 3.84 1.21
N SER A 11 12.60 4.80 0.61
CA SER A 11 11.35 5.33 1.16
C SER A 11 10.30 4.24 1.32
N VAL A 12 10.14 3.36 0.33
CA VAL A 12 9.22 2.22 0.39
C VAL A 12 9.59 1.28 1.54
N ILE A 13 10.87 0.92 1.68
CA ILE A 13 11.33 0.02 2.75
C ILE A 13 11.07 0.64 4.13
N LEU A 14 11.42 1.91 4.30
CA LEU A 14 11.28 2.62 5.56
C LEU A 14 9.81 2.76 5.97
N PHE A 15 8.98 3.29 5.08
CA PHE A 15 7.59 3.63 5.41
C PHE A 15 6.69 2.40 5.49
N PHE A 16 6.99 1.31 4.78
CA PHE A 16 6.06 0.18 4.68
C PHE A 16 6.55 -1.11 5.32
N TYR A 17 7.77 -1.15 5.86
CA TYR A 17 8.24 -2.32 6.63
C TYR A 17 8.82 -1.92 7.97
N ILE A 18 9.71 -0.92 8.01
CA ILE A 18 10.38 -0.52 9.25
C ILE A 18 9.40 0.19 10.21
N LEU A 19 8.77 1.29 9.77
CA LEU A 19 7.85 2.06 10.62
C LEU A 19 6.61 1.26 11.09
N PRO A 20 5.96 0.42 10.25
CA PRO A 20 4.86 -0.43 10.70
C PRO A 20 5.30 -1.43 11.77
N THR A 21 6.45 -2.08 11.56
CA THR A 21 7.00 -3.04 12.52
C THR A 21 7.29 -2.38 13.87
N ILE A 22 7.94 -1.21 13.85
CA ILE A 22 8.20 -0.42 15.07
C ILE A 22 6.87 -0.05 15.75
N SER A 23 5.87 0.37 14.99
CA SER A 23 4.56 0.75 15.53
C SER A 23 3.86 -0.42 16.23
N ILE A 24 3.90 -1.62 15.62
CA ILE A 24 3.37 -2.86 16.21
C ILE A 24 4.12 -3.20 17.51
N ILE A 25 5.45 -3.23 17.48
CA ILE A 25 6.28 -3.57 18.65
C ILE A 25 6.01 -2.60 19.80
N ILE A 26 6.06 -1.29 19.56
CA ILE A 26 5.80 -0.28 20.57
C ILE A 26 4.39 -0.44 21.17
N ASN A 27 3.39 -0.70 20.33
CA ASN A 27 2.02 -0.83 20.80
C ASN A 27 1.83 -2.07 21.68
N LEU A 28 2.45 -3.20 21.31
CA LEU A 28 2.45 -4.42 22.12
C LEU A 28 3.17 -4.23 23.47
N MET A 29 4.31 -3.53 23.49
CA MET A 29 5.06 -3.27 24.72
C MET A 29 4.31 -2.35 25.68
N ILE A 30 3.64 -1.31 25.18
CA ILE A 30 2.97 -0.32 26.03
C ILE A 30 1.64 -0.83 26.57
N ARG A 31 0.83 -1.46 25.71
CA ARG A 31 -0.56 -1.83 26.07
C ARG A 31 -0.68 -3.22 26.65
N GLY A 32 0.31 -4.09 26.44
CA GLY A 32 0.18 -5.51 26.77
C GLY A 32 -1.03 -6.15 26.09
N ASP A 33 -1.43 -5.63 24.92
CA ASP A 33 -2.66 -6.02 24.23
C ASP A 33 -2.63 -7.54 23.96
N LYS A 34 -3.57 -8.27 24.57
CA LYS A 34 -3.69 -9.73 24.39
C LYS A 34 -4.15 -10.11 22.97
N LEU A 35 -4.65 -9.14 22.21
CA LEU A 35 -5.12 -9.31 20.83
C LEU A 35 -4.05 -8.85 19.84
N ILE A 36 -2.96 -9.61 19.75
CA ILE A 36 -1.82 -9.35 18.85
C ILE A 36 -2.29 -9.10 17.41
N VAL A 37 -3.27 -9.91 16.94
CA VAL A 37 -3.82 -9.81 15.58
C VAL A 37 -4.50 -8.47 15.34
N GLU A 38 -5.26 -7.95 16.30
CA GLU A 38 -5.91 -6.65 16.16
C GLU A 38 -4.89 -5.51 16.05
N THR A 39 -3.82 -5.60 16.85
CA THR A 39 -2.70 -4.65 16.78
C THR A 39 -2.02 -4.69 15.41
N ILE A 40 -1.78 -5.88 14.87
CA ILE A 40 -1.22 -6.05 13.52
C ILE A 40 -2.15 -5.41 12.48
N ILE A 41 -3.45 -5.76 12.48
CA ILE A 41 -4.43 -5.21 11.53
C ILE A 41 -4.44 -3.68 11.59
N LYS A 42 -4.51 -3.10 12.80
CA LYS A 42 -4.53 -1.65 12.99
C LYS A 42 -3.35 -0.97 12.28
N TRP A 43 -2.13 -1.45 12.50
CA TRP A 43 -0.94 -0.80 11.96
C TRP A 43 -0.72 -1.11 10.48
N VAL A 44 -0.98 -2.34 10.04
CA VAL A 44 -0.88 -2.70 8.63
C VAL A 44 -1.91 -1.94 7.79
N VAL A 45 -3.15 -1.78 8.25
CA VAL A 45 -4.15 -0.98 7.54
C VAL A 45 -3.73 0.48 7.49
N PHE A 46 -3.28 1.06 8.60
CA PHE A 46 -2.83 2.44 8.64
C PHE A 46 -1.65 2.71 7.69
N TRP A 47 -0.61 1.90 7.73
CA TRP A 47 0.59 2.11 6.93
C TRP A 47 0.42 1.63 5.49
N GLY A 48 -0.05 0.40 5.31
CA GLY A 48 -0.15 -0.29 4.02
C GLY A 48 -1.31 0.17 3.15
N ILE A 49 -2.47 0.47 3.71
CA ILE A 49 -3.59 1.06 2.95
C ILE A 49 -3.54 2.58 3.08
N GLY A 50 -3.43 3.09 4.30
CA GLY A 50 -3.54 4.52 4.57
C GLY A 50 -2.41 5.33 3.96
N LEU A 51 -1.24 5.30 4.58
CA LEU A 51 -0.11 6.15 4.19
C LEU A 51 0.44 5.78 2.81
N ARG A 52 0.46 4.50 2.42
CA ARG A 52 0.94 4.09 1.10
C ARG A 52 0.09 4.62 -0.04
N LEU A 53 -1.22 4.32 -0.03
CA LEU A 53 -2.09 4.76 -1.12
C LEU A 53 -2.22 6.29 -1.11
N PHE A 54 -2.25 6.92 0.07
CA PHE A 54 -2.26 8.38 0.15
C PHE A 54 -1.02 9.01 -0.50
N THR A 55 0.20 8.58 -0.13
CA THR A 55 1.44 9.13 -0.67
C THR A 55 1.64 8.80 -2.15
N CYS A 56 1.30 7.57 -2.56
CA CYS A 56 1.30 7.18 -3.98
C CYS A 56 0.30 8.03 -4.77
N GLY A 57 -0.90 8.23 -4.24
CA GLY A 57 -1.95 9.02 -4.86
C GLY A 57 -1.57 10.49 -5.01
N LEU A 58 -0.93 11.10 -3.99
CA LEU A 58 -0.36 12.44 -4.10
C LEU A 58 0.70 12.51 -5.21
N LYS A 59 1.61 11.53 -5.29
CA LYS A 59 2.64 11.48 -6.32
C LYS A 59 2.03 11.36 -7.73
N GLN A 60 1.00 10.54 -7.89
CA GLN A 60 0.29 10.33 -9.15
C GLN A 60 -0.52 11.56 -9.59
N ALA A 61 -1.18 12.23 -8.66
CA ALA A 61 -1.95 13.44 -8.92
C ALA A 61 -1.04 14.64 -9.28
N LEU A 62 0.05 14.83 -8.53
CA LEU A 62 0.94 15.99 -8.69
C LEU A 62 2.03 15.78 -9.74
N GLN A 63 2.52 14.54 -9.90
CA GLN A 63 3.62 14.20 -10.81
C GLN A 63 3.32 12.89 -11.57
N PRO A 64 2.29 12.88 -12.45
CA PRO A 64 1.84 11.67 -13.15
C PRO A 64 2.92 11.05 -14.05
N ARG A 65 3.88 11.86 -14.52
CA ARG A 65 5.01 11.42 -15.35
C ARG A 65 5.80 10.26 -14.75
N PHE A 66 6.02 10.26 -13.44
CA PHE A 66 6.78 9.19 -12.78
C PHE A 66 6.07 7.84 -12.94
N THR A 67 4.77 7.81 -12.62
CA THR A 67 3.97 6.59 -12.75
C THR A 67 3.78 6.18 -14.21
N ALA A 68 3.49 7.11 -15.11
CA ALA A 68 3.32 6.81 -16.53
C ALA A 68 4.61 6.24 -17.14
N ASN A 69 5.73 6.94 -16.97
CA ASN A 69 6.98 6.61 -17.67
C ASN A 69 7.74 5.50 -16.93
N ASP A 70 7.97 5.66 -15.62
CA ASP A 70 8.90 4.80 -14.88
C ASP A 70 8.23 3.52 -14.35
N ILE A 71 6.90 3.51 -14.20
CA ILE A 71 6.14 2.31 -13.77
C ILE A 71 5.40 1.70 -14.95
N PHE A 72 4.58 2.47 -15.66
CA PHE A 72 3.78 1.96 -16.77
C PHE A 72 4.52 1.94 -18.10
N GLY A 73 5.73 2.48 -18.22
CA GLY A 73 6.47 2.48 -19.49
C GLY A 73 5.75 3.19 -20.64
N SER A 74 4.76 4.04 -20.33
CA SER A 74 4.03 4.84 -21.30
C SER A 74 4.63 6.24 -21.34
N TYR A 75 5.15 6.63 -22.49
CA TYR A 75 5.73 7.96 -22.72
C TYR A 75 4.73 8.91 -23.39
N ASP A 76 3.49 8.49 -23.58
CA ASP A 76 2.41 9.33 -24.10
C ASP A 76 1.80 10.17 -22.98
N GLU A 77 1.91 11.49 -23.09
CA GLU A 77 1.34 12.43 -22.12
C GLU A 77 -0.19 12.33 -22.02
N LYS A 78 -0.88 11.75 -23.01
CA LYS A 78 -2.31 11.44 -22.94
C LYS A 78 -2.66 10.47 -21.80
N ALA A 79 -1.69 9.73 -21.28
CA ALA A 79 -1.89 8.88 -20.10
C ALA A 79 -1.94 9.69 -18.78
N TYR A 80 -1.46 10.94 -18.76
CA TYR A 80 -1.31 11.70 -17.51
C TYR A 80 -2.64 12.02 -16.82
N PRO A 81 -3.73 12.41 -17.52
CA PRO A 81 -5.04 12.58 -16.88
C PRO A 81 -5.52 11.30 -16.18
N ILE A 82 -5.37 10.14 -16.84
CA ILE A 82 -5.76 8.83 -16.26
C ILE A 82 -4.93 8.51 -15.01
N VAL A 83 -3.63 8.78 -15.04
CA VAL A 83 -2.76 8.60 -13.86
C VAL A 83 -3.17 9.55 -12.72
N ARG A 84 -3.62 10.77 -13.02
CA ARG A 84 -4.12 11.67 -11.97
C ARG A 84 -5.43 11.17 -11.35
N GLU A 85 -6.35 10.65 -12.15
CA GLU A 85 -7.59 10.05 -11.66
C GLU A 85 -7.31 8.82 -10.78
N LEU A 86 -6.36 7.98 -11.19
CA LEU A 86 -5.83 6.90 -10.36
C LEU A 86 -5.26 7.43 -9.05
N GLY A 87 -4.56 8.56 -9.11
CA GLY A 87 -4.04 9.28 -7.94
C GLY A 87 -5.13 9.73 -6.98
N PHE A 88 -6.24 10.27 -7.49
CA PHE A 88 -7.39 10.66 -6.67
C PHE A 88 -8.06 9.46 -6.01
N ALA A 89 -8.22 8.34 -6.73
CA ALA A 89 -8.72 7.11 -6.14
C ALA A 89 -7.82 6.65 -4.98
N ASN A 90 -6.51 6.63 -5.19
CA ASN A 90 -5.51 6.28 -4.18
C ASN A 90 -5.53 7.22 -2.96
N ILE A 91 -5.71 8.53 -3.16
CA ILE A 91 -5.87 9.49 -2.06
C ILE A 91 -7.12 9.17 -1.23
N CYS A 92 -8.27 8.95 -1.87
CA CYS A 92 -9.53 8.64 -1.18
C CYS A 92 -9.42 7.35 -0.34
N ILE A 93 -8.87 6.29 -0.91
CA ILE A 93 -8.68 5.01 -0.21
C ILE A 93 -7.66 5.18 0.92
N GLY A 94 -6.57 5.90 0.67
CA GLY A 94 -5.55 6.21 1.67
C GLY A 94 -6.10 6.99 2.86
N ILE A 95 -6.97 7.98 2.63
CA ILE A 95 -7.65 8.70 3.72
C ILE A 95 -8.48 7.74 4.57
N CYS A 96 -9.21 6.79 3.97
CA CYS A 96 -9.96 5.78 4.71
C CYS A 96 -9.04 4.94 5.62
N GLY A 97 -7.86 4.53 5.12
CA GLY A 97 -6.87 3.81 5.90
C GLY A 97 -6.24 4.66 7.02
N ILE A 98 -5.98 5.94 6.78
CA ILE A 98 -5.46 6.87 7.81
C ILE A 98 -6.48 7.06 8.93
N VAL A 99 -7.74 7.32 8.59
CA VAL A 99 -8.82 7.51 9.57
C VAL A 99 -9.02 6.26 10.43
N SER A 100 -8.76 5.06 9.89
CA SER A 100 -8.88 3.79 10.61
C SER A 100 -7.96 3.67 11.84
N LEU A 101 -6.89 4.47 11.92
CA LEU A 101 -6.02 4.54 13.09
C LEU A 101 -6.75 5.13 14.31
N PHE A 102 -7.62 6.11 14.06
CA PHE A 102 -8.34 6.86 15.08
C PHE A 102 -9.75 6.30 15.32
N ASN A 103 -10.35 5.66 14.32
CA ASN A 103 -11.67 5.05 14.41
C ASN A 103 -11.66 3.65 13.79
N GLU A 104 -11.73 2.63 14.66
CA GLU A 104 -11.69 1.23 14.24
C GLU A 104 -12.81 0.81 13.28
N LYS A 105 -13.94 1.52 13.27
CA LYS A 105 -15.06 1.24 12.34
C LYS A 105 -14.66 1.42 10.88
N PHE A 106 -13.64 2.25 10.60
CA PHE A 106 -13.10 2.42 9.25
C PHE A 106 -12.15 1.30 8.83
N ARG A 107 -11.66 0.45 9.74
CA ARG A 107 -10.69 -0.62 9.39
C ARG A 107 -11.27 -1.61 8.40
N ILE A 108 -12.50 -2.06 8.62
CA ILE A 108 -13.16 -3.03 7.71
C ILE A 108 -13.36 -2.38 6.33
N ALA A 109 -13.85 -1.15 6.27
CA ALA A 109 -14.03 -0.43 5.00
C ALA A 109 -12.69 -0.26 4.25
N ALA A 110 -11.63 0.14 4.97
CA ALA A 110 -10.30 0.28 4.41
C ALA A 110 -9.75 -1.05 3.89
N ILE A 111 -9.87 -2.14 4.65
CA ILE A 111 -9.46 -3.49 4.24
C ILE A 111 -10.20 -3.92 2.98
N MET A 112 -11.52 -3.74 2.93
CA MET A 112 -12.33 -4.17 1.79
C MET A 112 -11.95 -3.40 0.52
N ILE A 113 -11.91 -2.06 0.58
CA ILE A 113 -11.66 -1.25 -0.60
C ILE A 113 -10.18 -1.31 -1.00
N GLY A 114 -9.27 -1.12 -0.05
CA GLY A 114 -7.82 -1.13 -0.30
C GLY A 114 -7.28 -2.51 -0.62
N GLY A 115 -7.75 -3.56 0.07
CA GLY A 115 -7.37 -4.94 -0.23
C GLY A 115 -7.84 -5.39 -1.60
N LEU A 116 -9.10 -5.08 -1.98
CA LEU A 116 -9.60 -5.35 -3.33
C LEU A 116 -8.81 -4.57 -4.38
N TYR A 117 -8.50 -3.30 -4.11
CA TYR A 117 -7.71 -2.47 -5.01
C TYR A 117 -6.31 -3.06 -5.25
N TYR A 118 -5.59 -3.46 -4.19
CA TYR A 118 -4.30 -4.13 -4.32
C TYR A 118 -4.39 -5.45 -5.09
N LEU A 119 -5.43 -6.25 -4.85
CA LEU A 119 -5.64 -7.50 -5.58
C LEU A 119 -5.81 -7.25 -7.09
N LEU A 120 -6.66 -6.28 -7.45
CA LEU A 120 -6.91 -5.95 -8.86
C LEU A 120 -5.66 -5.37 -9.54
N ALA A 121 -4.93 -4.49 -8.85
CA ALA A 121 -3.65 -3.97 -9.34
C ALA A 121 -2.62 -5.08 -9.55
N LEU A 122 -2.50 -6.01 -8.60
CA LEU A 122 -1.63 -7.16 -8.68
C LEU A 122 -1.96 -8.05 -9.89
N LEU A 123 -3.26 -8.36 -10.09
CA LEU A 123 -3.70 -9.14 -11.25
C LEU A 123 -3.33 -8.44 -12.56
N GLN A 124 -3.62 -7.14 -12.68
CA GLN A 124 -3.26 -6.35 -13.85
C GLN A 124 -1.76 -6.42 -14.15
N HIS A 125 -0.92 -6.27 -13.11
CA HIS A 125 0.51 -6.36 -13.29
C HIS A 125 0.94 -7.78 -13.65
N ILE A 126 0.47 -8.83 -12.99
CA ILE A 126 0.86 -10.23 -13.29
C ILE A 126 0.65 -10.59 -14.76
N PHE A 127 -0.46 -10.17 -15.38
CA PHE A 127 -0.75 -10.49 -16.78
C PHE A 127 0.07 -9.67 -17.80
N ARG A 128 0.82 -8.65 -17.36
CA ARG A 128 1.61 -7.81 -18.25
C ARG A 128 2.97 -8.45 -18.58
N LYS A 129 3.20 -8.71 -19.88
CA LYS A 129 4.35 -9.49 -20.39
C LYS A 129 5.70 -8.77 -20.34
N GLN A 130 5.74 -7.45 -20.48
CA GLN A 130 6.97 -6.67 -20.48
C GLN A 130 6.93 -5.67 -19.32
N LYS A 131 7.72 -5.96 -18.28
CA LYS A 131 7.84 -5.12 -17.08
C LYS A 131 9.26 -4.59 -16.95
N ASN A 132 9.36 -3.32 -16.59
CA ASN A 132 10.63 -2.76 -16.19
C ASN A 132 10.93 -3.10 -14.72
N ALA A 133 12.17 -2.85 -14.29
CA ALA A 133 12.61 -3.26 -12.95
C ALA A 133 11.98 -2.44 -11.81
N THR A 134 11.39 -1.28 -12.10
CA THR A 134 10.62 -0.46 -11.14
C THR A 134 9.22 -1.03 -10.97
N GLU A 135 8.55 -1.40 -12.07
CA GLU A 135 7.26 -2.05 -12.05
C GLU A 135 7.30 -3.39 -11.30
N VAL A 136 8.34 -4.20 -11.51
CA VAL A 136 8.55 -5.43 -10.75
C VAL A 136 8.65 -5.14 -9.24
N PHE A 137 9.44 -4.14 -8.86
CA PHE A 137 9.60 -3.76 -7.45
C PHE A 137 8.26 -3.32 -6.84
N VAL A 138 7.53 -2.43 -7.51
CA VAL A 138 6.21 -1.97 -7.06
C VAL A 138 5.24 -3.16 -6.94
N THR A 139 5.18 -4.04 -7.94
CA THR A 139 4.32 -5.24 -7.93
C THR A 139 4.62 -6.16 -6.74
N ILE A 140 5.90 -6.43 -6.45
CA ILE A 140 6.30 -7.28 -5.31
C ILE A 140 5.89 -6.64 -3.99
N THR A 141 6.11 -5.34 -3.85
CA THR A 141 5.76 -4.63 -2.61
C THR A 141 4.24 -4.48 -2.43
N ASP A 142 3.47 -4.35 -3.52
CA ASP A 142 2.00 -4.38 -3.47
C ASP A 142 1.50 -5.77 -3.07
N LEU A 143 2.10 -6.85 -3.61
CA LEU A 143 1.79 -8.22 -3.18
C LEU A 143 2.08 -8.44 -1.70
N SER A 144 3.23 -7.99 -1.19
CA SER A 144 3.56 -8.18 0.23
C SER A 144 2.53 -7.50 1.12
N ILE A 145 2.17 -6.25 0.81
CA ILE A 145 1.20 -5.48 1.59
C ILE A 145 -0.18 -6.11 1.52
N PHE A 146 -0.59 -6.57 0.34
CA PHE A 146 -1.83 -7.33 0.19
C PHE A 146 -1.85 -8.54 1.12
N LEU A 147 -0.77 -9.32 1.18
CA LEU A 147 -0.68 -10.48 2.08
C LEU A 147 -0.66 -10.08 3.56
N GLU A 148 0.09 -9.02 3.91
CA GLU A 148 0.14 -8.47 5.26
C GLU A 148 -1.24 -8.01 5.75
N ILE A 149 -2.13 -7.58 4.86
CA ILE A 149 -3.52 -7.22 5.18
C ILE A 149 -4.40 -8.47 5.22
N CYS A 150 -4.37 -9.28 4.16
CA CYS A 150 -5.32 -10.38 3.96
C CYS A 150 -5.14 -11.51 4.98
N VAL A 151 -3.90 -11.88 5.32
CA VAL A 151 -3.65 -12.97 6.27
C VAL A 151 -4.24 -12.68 7.66
N PRO A 152 -3.91 -11.55 8.31
CA PRO A 152 -4.48 -11.26 9.62
C PRO A 152 -5.98 -10.92 9.54
N ALA A 153 -6.46 -10.30 8.46
CA ALA A 153 -7.90 -10.07 8.28
C ALA A 153 -8.70 -11.38 8.18
N LEU A 154 -8.22 -12.36 7.39
CA LEU A 154 -8.85 -13.68 7.30
C LEU A 154 -8.77 -14.43 8.62
N TYR A 155 -7.63 -14.39 9.30
CA TYR A 155 -7.50 -14.98 10.64
C TYR A 155 -8.53 -14.38 11.60
N PHE A 156 -8.67 -13.05 11.63
CA PHE A 156 -9.64 -12.36 12.47
C PHE A 156 -11.09 -12.65 12.10
N LEU A 157 -11.41 -12.99 10.85
CA LEU A 157 -12.76 -13.37 10.44
C LEU A 157 -13.09 -14.83 10.80
N ILE A 158 -12.11 -15.74 10.73
CA ILE A 158 -12.31 -17.18 10.94
C ILE A 158 -12.30 -17.56 12.42
N PHE A 159 -11.40 -16.94 13.21
CA PHE A 159 -11.12 -17.34 14.59
C PHE A 159 -11.67 -16.36 15.64
N LYS A 160 -12.64 -15.51 15.24
CA LYS A 160 -13.35 -14.62 16.16
C LYS A 160 -14.44 -15.35 16.93
#